data_AF-A0AA36NEK1-F1
#
_entry.id   AF-A0AA36NEK1-F1
#
_cell.length_a   1.000
_cell.length_b   1.000
_cell.length_c   1.000
_cell.angle_alpha   90.00
_cell.angle_beta   90.00
_cell.angle_gamma   90.00
#
_symmetry.space_group_name_H-M   'P 1'
#
loop_
_entity.id
_entity.type
_entity.pdbx_description
1 polymer ?
#
loop_
_entity_poly.entity_id
_entity_poly.type
_entity_poly.pdbx_seq_one_letter_code
_entity_poly.pdbx_strand_id
1 'polypeptide(L)'
;MVLTDDVKRSIGQLLARAEAGDGLVKAGEQVLELLRGCNVVQRMRLPPKAVGIHASNRDGLGINALDAHSLINDVLEVGFVPSLVHAVATEIDGREQRQWNEDLVSSAGGALGVLEGDSLRAVSLCGGHTNFMLRCFLDGVQHEEGPVTLNGKLSLEALQKTDPCFHQAAVQGVEWDLVPLQVLPSSQMSFSVRATPS
;
A
#
# COMPACT_ATOMS: atom_id res chain seq x y z
N MET A 1 3.23 9.77 22.87
CA MET A 1 1.92 9.22 23.26
C MET A 1 2.10 7.73 23.51
N VAL A 2 1.52 7.17 24.57
CA VAL A 2 1.85 5.81 25.05
C VAL A 2 0.57 4.97 25.04
N LEU A 3 0.61 3.81 24.39
CA LEU A 3 -0.47 2.81 24.49
C LEU A 3 -0.62 2.37 25.95
N THR A 4 -1.85 2.29 26.44
CA THR A 4 -2.10 1.70 27.76
C THR A 4 -1.78 0.21 27.76
N ASP A 5 -1.43 -0.34 28.91
CA ASP A 5 -1.06 -1.76 29.01
C ASP A 5 -2.24 -2.70 28.69
N ASP A 6 -3.47 -2.24 28.91
CA ASP A 6 -4.67 -2.97 28.50
C ASP A 6 -4.81 -3.04 26.97
N VAL A 7 -4.53 -1.94 26.26
CA VAL A 7 -4.54 -1.93 24.79
C VAL A 7 -3.44 -2.82 24.23
N LYS A 8 -2.22 -2.77 24.80
CA LYS A 8 -1.13 -3.68 24.42
C LYS A 8 -1.50 -5.14 24.63
N ARG A 9 -2.17 -5.46 25.74
CA ARG A 9 -2.64 -6.82 26.04
C ARG A 9 -3.69 -7.28 25.03
N SER A 10 -4.65 -6.42 24.68
CA SER A 10 -5.67 -6.72 23.66
C SER A 10 -5.06 -6.95 22.28
N ILE A 11 -4.09 -6.11 21.87
CA ILE A 11 -3.35 -6.31 20.62
C ILE A 11 -2.60 -7.64 20.66
N GLY A 12 -1.87 -7.94 21.74
CA GLY A 12 -1.15 -9.20 21.89
C GLY A 12 -2.06 -10.44 21.82
N GLN A 13 -3.27 -10.36 22.39
CA GLN A 13 -4.26 -11.44 22.28
C GLN A 13 -4.78 -11.62 20.85
N LEU A 14 -5.02 -10.53 20.12
CA LEU A 14 -5.45 -10.59 18.71
C LEU A 14 -4.35 -11.18 17.82
N LEU A 15 -3.10 -10.76 18.02
CA LEU A 15 -1.94 -11.29 17.29
C LEU A 15 -1.73 -12.78 17.58
N ALA A 16 -1.76 -13.20 18.84
CA ALA A 16 -1.61 -14.62 19.21
C ALA A 16 -2.72 -15.51 18.60
N ARG A 17 -3.95 -15.00 18.49
CA ARG A 17 -5.05 -15.72 17.82
C ARG A 17 -4.85 -15.83 16.32
N ALA A 18 -4.34 -14.77 15.70
CA ALA A 18 -4.01 -14.77 14.28
C ALA A 18 -2.89 -15.76 13.94
N GLU A 19 -1.85 -15.82 14.79
CA GLU A 19 -0.74 -16.78 14.67
C GLU A 19 -1.21 -18.24 14.82
N ALA A 20 -2.25 -18.49 15.62
CA ALA A 20 -2.87 -19.81 15.76
C ALA A 20 -3.74 -20.24 14.54
N GLY A 21 -3.83 -19.40 13.50
CA GLY A 21 -4.53 -19.71 12.24
C GLY A 21 -5.98 -19.20 12.18
N ASP A 22 -6.47 -18.52 13.21
CA ASP A 22 -7.82 -17.98 13.26
C ASP A 22 -7.88 -16.55 12.71
N GLY A 23 -8.38 -16.41 11.48
CA GLY A 23 -8.90 -15.15 10.96
C GLY A 23 -7.91 -13.98 10.93
N LEU A 24 -6.72 -14.16 10.36
CA LEU A 24 -5.65 -13.15 10.26
C LEU A 24 -6.14 -11.76 9.79
N VAL A 25 -7.00 -11.72 8.77
CA VAL A 25 -7.59 -10.46 8.26
C VAL A 25 -8.45 -9.79 9.31
N LYS A 26 -9.31 -10.57 9.97
CA LYS A 26 -10.20 -10.07 11.01
C LYS A 26 -9.39 -9.56 12.21
N ALA A 27 -8.35 -10.28 12.60
CA ALA A 27 -7.45 -9.84 13.66
C ALA A 27 -6.73 -8.54 13.28
N GLY A 28 -6.28 -8.39 12.03
CA GLY A 28 -5.66 -7.16 11.54
C GLY A 28 -6.59 -5.95 11.55
N GLU A 29 -7.82 -6.11 11.05
CA GLU A 29 -8.83 -5.05 11.12
C GLU A 29 -9.14 -4.66 12.57
N GLN A 30 -9.29 -5.65 13.46
CA GLN A 30 -9.54 -5.40 14.89
C GLN A 30 -8.38 -4.67 15.57
N VAL A 31 -7.13 -5.00 15.23
CA VAL A 31 -5.96 -4.26 15.72
C VAL A 31 -6.00 -2.82 15.21
N LEU A 32 -6.26 -2.60 13.92
CA LEU A 32 -6.35 -1.25 13.37
C LEU A 32 -7.49 -0.43 13.98
N GLU A 33 -8.66 -1.02 14.21
CA GLU A 33 -9.77 -0.37 14.90
C GLU A 33 -9.40 0.04 16.32
N LEU A 34 -8.71 -0.83 17.07
CA LEU A 34 -8.21 -0.49 18.40
C LEU A 34 -7.21 0.66 18.35
N LEU A 35 -6.27 0.64 17.40
CA LEU A 35 -5.28 1.71 17.23
C LEU A 35 -5.94 3.04 16.84
N ARG A 36 -6.95 3.02 15.95
CA ARG A 36 -7.76 4.19 15.60
C ARG A 36 -8.51 4.73 16.82
N GLY A 37 -9.16 3.85 17.60
CA GLY A 37 -9.88 4.21 18.83
C GLY A 37 -8.99 4.82 19.91
N CYS A 38 -7.70 4.48 19.92
CA CYS A 38 -6.71 5.07 20.81
C CYS A 38 -6.12 6.40 20.30
N ASN A 39 -6.57 6.89 19.13
CA ASN A 39 -6.04 8.08 18.45
C ASN A 39 -4.53 8.03 18.19
N VAL A 40 -3.95 6.82 18.04
CA VAL A 40 -2.51 6.66 17.77
C VAL A 40 -2.16 6.59 16.28
N VAL A 41 -3.17 6.32 15.44
CA VAL A 41 -3.04 6.32 13.98
C VAL A 41 -3.13 7.74 13.48
N GLN A 42 -2.15 8.15 12.67
CA GLN A 42 -2.19 9.45 11.99
C GLN A 42 -2.84 9.28 10.62
N ARG A 43 -3.86 10.09 10.33
CA ARG A 43 -4.44 10.14 8.99
C ARG A 43 -3.77 11.22 8.17
N MET A 44 -3.18 10.85 7.03
CA MET A 44 -2.52 11.81 6.15
C MET A 44 -2.51 11.39 4.68
N ARG A 45 -2.55 12.37 3.78
CA ARG A 45 -2.30 12.13 2.36
C ARG A 45 -0.82 11.94 2.08
N LEU A 46 -0.47 10.86 1.40
CA LEU A 46 0.90 10.60 0.94
C LEU A 46 0.92 10.44 -0.58
N PRO A 47 1.83 11.14 -1.30
CA PRO A 47 1.96 10.96 -2.74
C PRO A 47 2.48 9.55 -3.05
N PRO A 48 2.16 8.97 -4.23
CA PRO A 48 2.50 7.57 -4.53
C PRO A 48 3.99 7.24 -4.43
N LYS A 49 4.83 8.23 -4.72
CA LYS A 49 6.30 8.13 -4.63
C LYS A 49 6.83 8.05 -3.21
N ALA A 50 6.08 8.49 -2.20
CA ALA A 50 6.52 8.50 -0.81
C ALA A 50 6.18 7.21 -0.05
N VAL A 51 5.52 6.24 -0.69
CA VAL A 51 5.06 5.01 -0.04
C VAL A 51 5.63 3.79 -0.74
N GLY A 52 6.43 3.02 0.00
CA GLY A 52 6.94 1.72 -0.41
C GLY A 52 6.00 0.59 0.01
N ILE A 53 6.51 -0.63 -0.01
CA ILE A 53 5.86 -1.80 0.57
C ILE A 53 6.71 -2.35 1.71
N HIS A 54 6.04 -2.83 2.76
CA HIS A 54 6.71 -3.45 3.88
C HIS A 54 7.28 -4.81 3.45
N ALA A 55 8.51 -5.14 3.84
CA ALA A 55 9.18 -6.38 3.41
C ALA A 55 8.39 -7.63 3.80
N SER A 56 7.71 -7.64 4.94
CA SER A 56 6.87 -8.76 5.38
C SER A 56 5.50 -8.83 4.71
N ASN A 57 5.18 -7.92 3.77
CA ASN A 57 3.93 -8.00 3.03
C ASN A 57 3.98 -9.20 2.07
N ARG A 58 2.86 -9.94 1.98
CA ARG A 58 2.72 -11.17 1.19
C ARG A 58 3.88 -12.15 1.39
N ASP A 59 4.22 -12.41 2.65
CA ASP A 59 5.24 -13.40 3.02
C ASP A 59 6.63 -13.14 2.41
N GLY A 60 6.99 -11.86 2.18
CA GLY A 60 8.29 -11.48 1.60
C GLY A 60 8.27 -11.19 0.11
N LEU A 61 7.14 -11.42 -0.57
CA LEU A 61 7.06 -11.33 -2.04
C LEU A 61 6.92 -9.90 -2.56
N GLY A 62 6.50 -8.95 -1.72
CA GLY A 62 6.30 -7.56 -2.13
C GLY A 62 5.15 -7.39 -3.13
N ILE A 63 5.38 -6.60 -4.19
CA ILE A 63 4.40 -6.29 -5.23
C ILE A 63 4.64 -7.13 -6.48
N ASN A 64 3.56 -7.68 -7.05
CA ASN A 64 3.59 -8.26 -8.37
C ASN A 64 3.18 -7.18 -9.41
N ALA A 65 4.02 -6.99 -10.43
CA ALA A 65 3.77 -5.99 -11.47
C ALA A 65 2.53 -6.32 -12.32
N LEU A 66 2.30 -7.60 -12.66
CA LEU A 66 1.12 -8.04 -13.40
C LEU A 66 -0.16 -7.75 -12.63
N ASP A 67 -0.17 -8.00 -11.31
CA ASP A 67 -1.32 -7.70 -10.46
C ASP A 67 -1.59 -6.19 -10.39
N ALA A 68 -0.53 -5.36 -10.30
CA ALA A 68 -0.66 -3.90 -10.31
C ALA A 68 -1.21 -3.37 -11.65
N HIS A 69 -0.80 -3.96 -12.77
CA HIS A 69 -1.31 -3.61 -14.10
C HIS A 69 -2.72 -4.13 -14.35
N SER A 70 -3.07 -5.32 -13.85
CA SER A 70 -4.43 -5.85 -13.94
C SER A 70 -5.40 -4.96 -13.16
N LEU A 71 -4.97 -4.48 -11.98
CA LEU A 71 -5.75 -3.54 -11.17
C LEU A 71 -6.02 -2.20 -11.89
N ILE A 72 -5.11 -1.73 -12.77
CA ILE A 72 -5.37 -0.55 -13.60
C ILE A 72 -6.61 -0.78 -14.46
N ASN A 73 -6.67 -1.91 -15.15
CA ASN A 73 -7.77 -2.25 -16.05
C ASN A 73 -9.09 -2.40 -15.28
N ASP A 74 -9.06 -3.14 -14.16
CA ASP A 74 -10.24 -3.36 -13.31
C ASP A 74 -10.82 -2.03 -12.82
N VAL A 75 -9.96 -1.11 -12.35
CA VAL A 75 -10.38 0.20 -11.85
C VAL A 75 -10.90 1.09 -12.97
N LEU A 76 -10.31 1.05 -14.16
CA LEU A 76 -10.80 1.82 -15.31
C LEU A 76 -12.17 1.35 -15.80
N GLU A 77 -12.47 0.06 -15.67
CA GLU A 77 -13.77 -0.49 -16.04
C GLU A 77 -14.90 -0.01 -15.09
N VAL A 78 -14.62 0.05 -13.79
CA VAL A 78 -15.64 0.35 -12.76
C VAL A 78 -15.66 1.82 -12.30
N GLY A 79 -14.55 2.55 -12.50
CA GLY A 79 -14.33 3.90 -12.00
C GLY A 79 -13.66 3.93 -10.62
N PHE A 80 -12.72 4.86 -10.45
CA PHE A 80 -12.00 5.04 -9.19
C PHE A 80 -12.82 5.83 -8.17
N VAL A 81 -13.01 5.24 -6.99
CA VAL A 81 -13.72 5.88 -5.89
C VAL A 81 -12.77 6.08 -4.70
N PRO A 82 -12.28 7.32 -4.44
CA PRO A 82 -11.30 7.57 -3.38
C PRO A 82 -11.72 7.08 -1.99
N SER A 83 -13.02 7.10 -1.69
CA SER A 83 -13.55 6.65 -0.40
C SER A 83 -13.54 5.14 -0.19
N LEU A 84 -13.33 4.35 -1.25
CA LEU A 84 -13.21 2.89 -1.17
C LEU A 84 -11.75 2.43 -0.99
N VAL A 85 -10.78 3.35 -1.08
CA VAL A 85 -9.38 3.01 -0.88
C VAL A 85 -9.11 2.80 0.60
N HIS A 86 -8.78 1.56 0.96
CA HIS A 86 -8.29 1.20 2.28
C HIS A 86 -6.76 1.12 2.24
N ALA A 87 -6.09 2.14 2.80
CA ALA A 87 -4.63 2.28 2.76
C ALA A 87 -4.07 2.42 4.17
N VAL A 88 -3.18 1.50 4.53
CA VAL A 88 -2.56 1.41 5.86
C VAL A 88 -1.07 1.27 5.68
N ALA A 89 -0.30 2.10 6.37
CA ALA A 89 1.14 2.07 6.31
C ALA A 89 1.76 2.21 7.70
N THR A 90 3.04 1.89 7.80
CA THR A 90 3.88 2.23 8.95
C THR A 90 5.01 3.16 8.51
N GLU A 91 5.55 3.93 9.44
CA GLU A 91 6.75 4.74 9.19
C GLU A 91 7.93 3.84 8.79
N ILE A 92 8.88 4.43 8.06
CA ILE A 92 10.11 3.73 7.69
C ILE A 92 11.08 3.66 8.86
N ASP A 93 11.56 2.44 9.13
CA ASP A 93 12.43 2.10 10.25
C ASP A 93 13.93 2.21 9.91
N GLY A 94 14.30 2.35 8.64
CA GLY A 94 15.70 2.55 8.29
C GLY A 94 16.05 2.40 6.82
N ARG A 95 17.36 2.40 6.55
CA ARG A 95 17.94 2.29 5.20
C ARG A 95 17.65 0.96 4.52
N GLU A 96 17.58 -0.13 5.28
CA GLU A 96 17.35 -1.47 4.72
C GLU A 96 15.99 -1.56 4.02
N GLN A 97 14.93 -1.01 4.62
CA GLN A 97 13.59 -0.97 3.98
C GLN A 97 13.59 -0.12 2.70
N ARG A 98 14.38 0.96 2.67
CA ARG A 98 14.52 1.81 1.48
C ARG A 98 15.21 1.04 0.36
N GLN A 99 16.37 0.45 0.65
CA GLN A 99 17.13 -0.34 -0.31
C GLN A 99 16.31 -1.52 -0.84
N TRP A 100 15.61 -2.24 0.03
CA TRP A 100 14.76 -3.37 -0.39
C TRP A 100 13.66 -2.93 -1.35
N ASN A 101 13.05 -1.75 -1.13
CA ASN A 101 12.06 -1.19 -2.05
C ASN A 101 12.67 -0.75 -3.39
N GLU A 102 13.87 -0.18 -3.38
CA GLU A 102 14.60 0.16 -4.60
C GLU A 102 14.91 -1.12 -5.40
N ASP A 103 15.42 -2.15 -4.75
CA ASP A 103 15.75 -3.44 -5.35
C ASP A 103 14.52 -4.10 -5.94
N LEU A 104 13.39 -4.11 -5.19
CA LEU A 104 12.11 -4.63 -5.65
C LEU A 104 11.67 -3.93 -6.95
N VAL A 105 11.66 -2.60 -6.96
CA VAL A 105 11.20 -1.82 -8.13
C VAL A 105 12.17 -1.96 -9.31
N SER A 106 13.48 -1.94 -9.04
CA SER A 106 14.53 -2.15 -10.04
C SER A 106 14.40 -3.52 -10.71
N SER A 107 14.15 -4.57 -9.91
CA SER A 107 13.98 -5.94 -10.41
C SER A 107 12.76 -6.11 -11.34
N ALA A 108 11.78 -5.21 -11.26
CA ALA A 108 10.60 -5.22 -12.12
C ALA A 108 10.87 -4.63 -13.52
N GLY A 109 12.10 -4.24 -13.85
CA GLY A 109 12.47 -3.82 -15.21
C GLY A 109 11.68 -2.61 -15.73
N GLY A 110 11.27 -1.71 -14.83
CA GLY A 110 10.48 -0.51 -15.14
C GLY A 110 8.96 -0.71 -15.12
N ALA A 111 8.45 -1.94 -14.97
CA ALA A 111 7.01 -2.22 -14.91
C ALA A 111 6.32 -1.66 -13.64
N LEU A 112 7.10 -1.23 -12.65
CA LEU A 112 6.59 -0.59 -11.43
C LEU A 112 6.96 0.89 -11.35
N GLY A 113 7.45 1.48 -12.45
CA GLY A 113 7.97 2.85 -12.45
C GLY A 113 9.34 2.95 -11.77
N VAL A 114 9.63 4.13 -11.24
CA VAL A 114 10.89 4.49 -10.58
C VAL A 114 10.63 4.75 -9.10
N LEU A 115 11.51 4.27 -8.23
CA LEU A 115 11.46 4.53 -6.80
C LEU A 115 12.83 5.01 -6.33
N GLU A 116 12.84 6.13 -5.63
CA GLU A 116 14.02 6.66 -4.93
C GLU A 116 13.82 6.39 -3.44
N GLY A 117 14.69 5.57 -2.87
CA GLY A 117 14.58 5.09 -1.49
C GLY A 117 14.50 6.24 -0.49
N ASP A 118 15.23 7.33 -0.71
CA ASP A 118 15.24 8.53 0.14
C ASP A 118 13.92 9.31 0.12
N SER A 119 13.14 9.20 -0.96
CA SER A 119 11.82 9.85 -1.06
C SER A 119 10.75 9.17 -0.19
N LEU A 120 11.01 7.93 0.25
CA LEU A 120 10.04 7.17 1.01
C LEU A 120 9.86 7.74 2.43
N ARG A 121 8.60 7.78 2.86
CA ARG A 121 8.19 8.21 4.21
C ARG A 121 7.52 7.09 4.99
N ALA A 122 6.89 6.16 4.27
CA ALA A 122 6.14 5.06 4.83
C ALA A 122 6.27 3.80 3.97
N VAL A 123 5.97 2.66 4.56
CA VAL A 123 5.85 1.38 3.87
C VAL A 123 4.45 0.81 4.10
N SER A 124 3.80 0.42 3.01
CA SER A 124 2.42 -0.07 3.04
C SER A 124 2.32 -1.46 3.68
N LEU A 125 1.32 -1.59 4.55
CA LEU A 125 0.81 -2.86 5.10
C LEU A 125 -0.43 -3.31 4.32
N CYS A 126 -1.25 -2.36 3.88
CA CYS A 126 -2.41 -2.57 3.00
C CYS A 126 -2.50 -1.43 1.96
N GLY A 127 -3.06 -1.70 0.78
CA GLY A 127 -3.16 -0.73 -0.32
C GLY A 127 -1.91 -0.58 -1.19
N GLY A 128 -0.92 -1.47 -1.05
CA GLY A 128 0.33 -1.41 -1.82
C GLY A 128 0.15 -1.47 -3.34
N HIS A 129 -0.70 -2.38 -3.84
CA HIS A 129 -0.99 -2.48 -5.29
C HIS A 129 -1.65 -1.21 -5.81
N THR A 130 -2.63 -0.65 -5.08
CA THR A 130 -3.25 0.63 -5.41
C THR A 130 -2.21 1.74 -5.49
N ASN A 131 -1.28 1.81 -4.53
CA ASN A 131 -0.22 2.81 -4.54
C ASN A 131 0.74 2.66 -5.73
N PHE A 132 1.14 1.44 -6.05
CA PHE A 132 2.03 1.17 -7.19
C PHE A 132 1.33 1.44 -8.52
N MET A 133 0.05 1.10 -8.65
CA MET A 133 -0.81 1.49 -9.78
C MET A 133 -0.79 3.02 -9.99
N LEU A 134 -1.03 3.80 -8.94
CA LEU A 134 -1.01 5.27 -9.00
C LEU A 134 0.38 5.79 -9.42
N ARG A 135 1.45 5.17 -8.91
CA ARG A 135 2.83 5.51 -9.30
C ARG A 135 3.12 5.21 -10.76
N CYS A 136 2.61 4.11 -11.32
CA CYS A 136 2.82 3.77 -12.73
C CYS A 136 2.30 4.86 -13.68
N PHE A 137 1.22 5.55 -13.32
CA PHE A 137 0.74 6.72 -14.08
C PHE A 137 1.70 7.91 -13.99
N LEU A 138 2.26 8.21 -12.83
CA LEU A 138 3.21 9.31 -12.65
C LEU A 138 4.45 9.15 -13.53
N ASP A 139 4.92 7.91 -13.70
CA ASP A 139 6.13 7.60 -14.48
C ASP A 139 5.86 7.29 -15.95
N GLY A 140 4.60 7.25 -16.37
CA GLY A 140 4.22 6.83 -17.71
C GLY A 140 4.78 5.45 -18.06
N VAL A 141 4.54 4.47 -17.19
CA VAL A 141 5.02 3.09 -17.35
C VAL A 141 4.38 2.47 -18.61
N GLN A 142 5.14 1.57 -19.26
CA GLN A 142 4.64 0.77 -20.37
C GLN A 142 3.39 -0.01 -19.94
N HIS A 143 2.34 0.03 -20.75
CA HIS A 143 1.10 -0.68 -20.51
C HIS A 143 0.47 -1.11 -21.84
N GLU A 144 -0.53 -2.00 -21.76
CA GLU A 144 -1.30 -2.40 -22.94
C GLU A 144 -2.07 -1.21 -23.50
N GLU A 145 -2.25 -1.17 -24.82
CA GLU A 145 -2.94 -0.04 -25.45
C GLU A 145 -4.41 0.04 -25.02
N GLY A 146 -4.85 1.23 -24.63
CA GLY A 146 -6.16 1.47 -24.06
C GLY A 146 -6.52 2.95 -23.93
N PRO A 147 -7.64 3.27 -23.26
CA PRO A 147 -8.18 4.64 -23.20
C PRO A 147 -7.31 5.62 -22.39
N VAL A 148 -6.33 5.11 -21.64
CA VAL A 148 -5.43 5.91 -20.81
C VAL A 148 -3.96 5.78 -21.23
N THR A 149 -3.68 5.18 -22.38
CA THR A 149 -2.33 5.08 -22.92
C THR A 149 -2.10 6.05 -24.07
N LEU A 150 -0.83 6.45 -24.22
CA LEU A 150 -0.33 7.20 -25.36
C LEU A 150 1.04 6.63 -25.73
N ASN A 151 1.18 6.11 -26.96
CA ASN A 151 2.39 5.45 -27.45
C ASN A 151 2.86 4.31 -26.52
N GLY A 152 1.93 3.42 -26.13
CA GLY A 152 2.19 2.29 -25.25
C GLY A 152 2.48 2.62 -23.79
N LYS A 153 2.34 3.89 -23.37
CA LYS A 153 2.63 4.31 -21.99
C LYS A 153 1.39 4.88 -21.33
N LEU A 154 1.24 4.64 -20.03
CA LEU A 154 0.21 5.29 -19.22
C LEU A 154 0.34 6.82 -19.33
N SER A 155 -0.77 7.52 -19.48
CA SER A 155 -0.82 8.96 -19.67
C SER A 155 -1.75 9.60 -18.64
N LEU A 156 -1.20 10.51 -17.82
CA LEU A 156 -2.01 11.32 -16.90
C LEU A 156 -3.01 12.19 -17.63
N GLU A 157 -2.67 12.70 -18.82
CA GLU A 157 -3.59 13.53 -19.61
C GLU A 157 -4.80 12.71 -20.09
N ALA A 158 -4.54 11.49 -20.56
CA ALA A 158 -5.61 10.59 -20.97
C ALA A 158 -6.44 10.14 -19.76
N LEU A 159 -5.77 9.79 -18.64
CA LEU A 159 -6.44 9.46 -17.39
C LEU A 159 -7.33 10.60 -16.89
N GLN A 160 -6.89 11.85 -16.97
CA GLN A 160 -7.69 13.00 -16.53
C GLN A 160 -9.01 13.14 -17.31
N LYS A 161 -9.00 12.81 -18.61
CA LYS A 161 -10.20 12.84 -19.46
C LYS A 161 -11.13 11.66 -19.19
N THR A 162 -10.56 10.49 -18.88
CA THR A 162 -11.30 9.24 -18.66
C THR A 162 -11.85 9.14 -17.23
N ASP A 163 -11.03 9.41 -16.23
CA ASP A 163 -11.38 9.38 -14.81
C ASP A 163 -10.62 10.49 -14.02
N PRO A 164 -11.24 11.67 -13.83
CA PRO A 164 -10.64 12.77 -13.09
C PRO A 164 -10.30 12.44 -11.63
N CYS A 165 -11.07 11.55 -10.97
CA CYS A 165 -10.84 11.16 -9.59
C CYS A 165 -9.61 10.26 -9.47
N PHE A 166 -9.47 9.31 -10.39
CA PHE A 166 -8.27 8.47 -10.49
C PHE A 166 -7.04 9.32 -10.80
N HIS A 167 -7.14 10.25 -11.75
CA HIS A 167 -6.06 11.20 -12.04
C HIS A 167 -5.65 12.00 -10.79
N GLN A 168 -6.62 12.53 -10.04
CA GLN A 168 -6.31 13.26 -8.81
C GLN A 168 -5.57 12.39 -7.80
N ALA A 169 -5.98 11.14 -7.62
CA ALA A 169 -5.30 10.20 -6.74
C ALA A 169 -3.89 9.86 -7.24
N ALA A 170 -3.67 9.77 -8.56
CA ALA A 170 -2.36 9.51 -9.12
C ALA A 170 -1.39 10.67 -8.87
N VAL A 171 -1.87 11.91 -9.01
CA VAL A 171 -1.06 13.12 -8.82
C VAL A 171 -0.81 13.43 -7.34
N GLN A 172 -1.85 13.32 -6.50
CA GLN A 172 -1.82 13.80 -5.12
C GLN A 172 -1.62 12.67 -4.09
N GLY A 173 -1.84 11.43 -4.49
CA GLY A 173 -1.92 10.28 -3.60
C GLY A 173 -3.29 10.14 -2.93
N VAL A 174 -3.34 9.19 -2.00
CA VAL A 174 -4.54 8.83 -1.23
C VAL A 174 -4.34 9.09 0.25
N GLU A 175 -5.42 9.06 1.04
CA GLU A 175 -5.34 9.12 2.50
C GLU A 175 -4.82 7.79 3.05
N TRP A 176 -3.83 7.86 3.94
CA TRP A 176 -3.24 6.73 4.63
C TRP A 176 -3.53 6.82 6.12
N ASP A 177 -3.85 5.67 6.71
CA ASP A 177 -3.75 5.45 8.13
C ASP A 177 -2.31 5.02 8.44
N LEU A 178 -1.52 5.95 8.99
CA LEU A 178 -0.11 5.75 9.33
C LEU A 178 0.01 5.31 10.79
N VAL A 179 0.50 4.08 10.99
CA VAL A 179 0.81 3.52 12.30
C VAL A 179 2.25 3.89 12.68
N PRO A 180 2.47 4.59 13.81
CA PRO A 180 3.82 4.93 14.24
C PRO A 180 4.65 3.69 14.62
N LEU A 181 5.96 3.72 14.38
CA LEU A 181 6.83 2.57 14.73
C LEU A 181 6.79 2.24 16.22
N GLN A 182 6.64 3.25 17.08
CA GLN A 182 6.57 3.09 18.53
C GLN A 182 5.36 2.27 19.01
N VAL A 183 4.35 2.12 18.15
CA VAL A 183 3.12 1.36 18.41
C VAL A 183 3.27 -0.10 17.94
N LEU A 184 4.19 -0.35 17.00
CA LEU A 184 4.44 -1.68 16.47
C LEU A 184 5.53 -2.38 17.29
N PRO A 185 5.29 -3.57 17.86
CA PRO A 185 6.37 -4.39 18.36
C PRO A 185 7.29 -4.73 17.17
N SER A 186 8.61 -4.58 17.35
CA SER A 186 9.66 -4.63 16.33
C SER A 186 9.77 -5.96 15.54
N SER A 187 8.83 -6.89 15.70
CA SER A 187 8.91 -8.26 15.19
C SER A 187 7.61 -8.85 14.64
N GLN A 188 6.45 -8.18 14.71
CA GLN A 188 5.18 -8.83 14.38
C GLN A 188 4.17 -7.84 13.82
N MET A 189 3.91 -7.86 12.51
CA MET A 189 2.61 -7.60 11.85
C MET A 189 2.77 -7.85 10.33
N SER A 190 2.77 -9.14 9.92
CA SER A 190 2.50 -9.51 8.52
C SER A 190 1.03 -9.91 8.41
N PHE A 191 0.30 -9.25 7.52
CA PHE A 191 -1.06 -9.64 7.14
C PHE A 191 -1.03 -10.15 5.70
N SER A 192 -1.11 -11.48 5.50
CA SER A 192 -1.14 -12.11 4.18
C SER A 192 -2.54 -12.69 3.94
N VAL A 193 -3.25 -12.18 2.93
CA VAL A 193 -4.52 -12.76 2.45
C VAL A 193 -4.19 -13.73 1.32
N ARG A 194 -4.42 -15.03 1.55
CA ARG A 194 -4.55 -15.99 0.45
C ARG A 194 -5.89 -15.76 -0.24
N ALA A 195 -5.87 -15.14 -1.42
CA ALA A 195 -6.93 -15.41 -2.39
C ALA A 195 -6.64 -16.79 -2.98
N THR A 196 -7.37 -17.81 -2.52
CA THR A 196 -7.38 -19.12 -3.20
C THR A 196 -8.03 -18.95 -4.57
N PRO A 197 -7.37 -19.35 -5.68
CA PRO A 197 -8.07 -19.46 -6.95
C PRO A 197 -9.06 -20.62 -6.85
N SER A 198 -10.30 -20.36 -7.28
CA SER A 198 -11.33 -21.35 -7.56
C SER A 198 -10.96 -22.22 -8.75
#